data_AF-Q8TZ81-F1
#
_entry.id   AF-Q8TZ81-F1
#
_cell.length_a   1.000
_cell.length_b   1.000
_cell.length_c   1.000
_cell.angle_alpha   90.00
_cell.angle_beta   90.00
_cell.angle_gamma   90.00
#
_symmetry.space_group_name_H-M   'P 1'
#
loop_
_entity.id
_entity.type
_entity.pdbx_description
1 polymer ?
#
loop_
_entity_poly.entity_id
_entity_poly.type
_entity_poly.pdbx_seq_one_letter_code
_entity_poly.pdbx_strand_id
1 'polypeptide(L)'
;MKLPEVEVVVKKYDKDEVLLELPGEDHTLCNLLRWALNRQDGIIATYRIEHPILGKEHKVDEERYVPPKMRIRAVDEDADAREALERAIEELLELVEEAKEEFSGALEEKES
;
A
#
# COMPACT_ATOMS: atom_id res chain seq x y z
N MET A 1 2.11 -7.64 -21.33
CA MET A 1 1.16 -6.87 -20.51
C MET A 1 2.00 -5.90 -19.70
N LYS A 2 1.78 -4.58 -19.83
CA LYS A 2 2.41 -3.63 -18.90
C LYS A 2 1.67 -3.76 -17.57
N LEU A 3 2.39 -3.79 -16.45
CA LEU A 3 1.75 -3.57 -15.15
C LEU A 3 1.09 -2.18 -15.20
N PRO A 4 -0.11 -2.00 -14.62
CA PRO A 4 -0.69 -0.67 -14.50
C PRO A 4 0.30 0.25 -13.77
N GLU A 5 0.42 1.49 -14.23
CA GLU A 5 1.18 2.50 -13.50
C GLU A 5 0.43 2.82 -12.21
N VAL A 6 1.09 2.63 -11.07
CA VAL A 6 0.53 3.02 -9.78
C VAL A 6 0.70 4.52 -9.62
N GLU A 7 -0.40 5.23 -9.48
CA GLU A 7 -0.41 6.64 -9.10
C GLU A 7 -0.65 6.76 -7.59
N VAL A 8 -0.01 7.75 -6.95
CA VAL A 8 -0.23 8.06 -5.53
C VAL A 8 -0.83 9.45 -5.41
N VAL A 9 -2.09 9.51 -5.00
CA VAL A 9 -2.81 10.77 -4.82
C VAL A 9 -2.99 11.05 -3.32
N VAL A 10 -2.29 12.07 -2.84
CA VAL A 10 -2.36 12.49 -1.44
C VAL A 10 -3.60 13.35 -1.21
N LYS A 11 -4.53 12.89 -0.37
CA LYS A 11 -5.74 13.63 0.02
C LYS A 11 -5.62 14.37 1.34
N LYS A 12 -4.78 13.85 2.24
CA LYS A 12 -4.43 14.46 3.52
C LYS A 12 -3.01 14.08 3.90
N TYR A 13 -2.28 15.03 4.46
CA TYR A 13 -0.88 14.85 4.83
C TYR A 13 -0.49 15.78 5.97
N ASP A 14 -0.63 15.29 7.19
CA ASP A 14 -0.18 15.97 8.40
C ASP A 14 0.33 14.94 9.43
N LYS A 15 0.85 15.44 10.56
CA LYS A 15 1.42 14.61 11.63
C LYS A 15 0.44 13.53 12.11
N ASP A 16 -0.84 13.88 12.23
CA ASP A 16 -1.82 13.00 12.86
C ASP A 16 -2.40 11.98 11.86
N GLU A 17 -2.45 12.35 10.58
CA GLU A 17 -3.11 11.55 9.57
C GLU A 17 -2.58 11.76 8.15
N VAL A 18 -2.38 10.65 7.44
CA VAL A 18 -2.14 10.61 6.00
C VAL A 18 -3.27 9.82 5.32
N LEU A 19 -3.83 10.38 4.26
CA LEU A 19 -4.86 9.73 3.44
C LEU A 19 -4.40 9.71 1.98
N LEU A 20 -4.31 8.51 1.41
CA LEU A 20 -3.87 8.25 0.04
C LEU A 20 -5.01 7.62 -0.76
N GLU A 21 -5.14 8.01 -2.03
CA GLU A 21 -5.80 7.23 -3.08
C GLU A 21 -4.71 6.62 -3.98
N LEU A 22 -4.86 5.35 -4.34
CA LEU A 22 -3.84 4.60 -5.09
C LEU A 22 -4.39 4.05 -6.43
N PRO A 23 -4.67 4.89 -7.45
CA PRO A 23 -5.06 4.40 -8.77
C PRO A 23 -4.02 3.47 -9.38
N GLY A 24 -4.47 2.43 -10.08
CA GLY A 24 -3.61 1.40 -10.67
C GLY A 24 -3.17 0.31 -9.69
N GLU A 25 -3.52 0.44 -8.41
CA GLU A 25 -3.26 -0.55 -7.38
C GLU A 25 -4.55 -1.23 -6.91
N ASP A 26 -4.40 -2.45 -6.39
CA ASP A 26 -5.45 -3.19 -5.70
C ASP A 26 -5.04 -3.48 -4.24
N HIS A 27 -4.76 -4.74 -3.92
CA HIS A 27 -4.49 -5.22 -2.57
C HIS A 27 -3.00 -5.36 -2.27
N THR A 28 -2.11 -5.39 -3.27
CA THR A 28 -0.71 -5.81 -3.09
C THR A 28 0.08 -4.77 -2.30
N LEU A 29 0.27 -3.58 -2.86
CA LEU A 29 0.96 -2.47 -2.19
C LEU A 29 0.20 -2.02 -0.94
N CYS A 30 -1.14 -2.00 -1.01
CA CYS A 30 -1.98 -1.69 0.15
C CYS A 30 -1.74 -2.64 1.34
N ASN A 31 -1.63 -3.95 1.09
CA ASN A 31 -1.32 -4.93 2.13
C ASN A 31 0.10 -4.78 2.65
N LEU A 32 1.08 -4.55 1.78
CA LEU A 32 2.49 -4.36 2.15
C LEU A 32 2.68 -3.13 3.04
N LEU A 33 2.16 -1.97 2.62
CA LEU A 33 2.19 -0.75 3.42
C LEU A 33 1.46 -0.96 4.75
N ARG A 34 0.28 -1.59 4.74
CA ARG A 34 -0.46 -1.88 5.98
C ARG A 34 0.34 -2.79 6.91
N TRP A 35 1.04 -3.78 6.38
CA TRP A 35 1.88 -4.69 7.16
C TRP A 35 3.05 -3.95 7.81
N ALA A 36 3.80 -3.15 7.06
CA ALA A 36 4.94 -2.38 7.58
C ALA A 36 4.49 -1.31 8.59
N LEU A 37 3.46 -0.53 8.26
CA LEU A 37 2.97 0.55 9.12
C LEU A 37 2.41 0.08 10.45
N ASN A 38 1.63 -1.02 10.47
CA ASN A 38 1.03 -1.51 11.73
C ASN A 38 2.05 -2.20 12.65
N ARG A 39 3.32 -2.33 12.25
CA ARG A 39 4.42 -2.79 13.11
C ARG A 39 5.11 -1.65 13.84
N GLN A 40 4.83 -0.41 13.45
CA GLN A 40 5.36 0.78 14.10
C GLN A 40 4.45 1.17 15.28
N ASP A 41 5.06 1.43 16.45
CA ASP A 41 4.32 1.84 17.64
C ASP A 41 3.53 3.13 17.40
N GLY A 42 2.31 3.19 17.91
CA GLY A 42 1.45 4.36 17.78
C GLY A 42 0.91 4.64 16.38
N ILE A 43 1.05 3.72 15.43
CA ILE A 43 0.54 3.86 14.05
C ILE A 43 -0.56 2.83 13.78
N ILE A 44 -1.69 3.30 13.25
CA ILE A 44 -2.74 2.45 12.69
C ILE A 44 -2.92 2.75 11.21
N ALA A 45 -2.71 1.75 10.37
CA ALA A 45 -2.92 1.80 8.94
C ALA A 45 -4.06 0.85 8.52
N THR A 46 -4.94 1.36 7.68
CA THR A 46 -6.03 0.59 7.05
C THR A 46 -6.22 1.05 5.62
N TYR A 47 -6.79 0.19 4.78
CA TYR A 47 -7.26 0.62 3.47
C TYR A 47 -8.61 0.01 3.16
N ARG A 48 -9.34 0.61 2.21
CA ARG A 48 -10.62 0.09 1.72
C ARG A 48 -10.60 0.08 0.21
N ILE A 49 -11.06 -1.04 -0.36
CA ILE A 49 -11.45 -1.14 -1.77
C ILE A 49 -12.97 -1.24 -1.79
N GLU A 50 -13.63 -0.36 -2.54
CA GLU A 50 -15.07 -0.42 -2.71
C GLU A 50 -15.39 -1.40 -3.83
N HIS A 51 -16.15 -2.46 -3.54
CA HIS A 51 -16.68 -3.33 -4.59
C HIS A 51 -17.98 -2.74 -5.16
N PRO A 52 -18.15 -2.67 -6.50
CA PRO A 52 -19.33 -2.07 -7.13
C PRO A 52 -20.68 -2.72 -6.78
N ILE A 53 -20.71 -3.90 -6.15
CA ILE A 53 -21.91 -4.73 -6.03
C ILE A 53 -22.94 -4.20 -5.00
N LEU A 54 -22.64 -3.16 -4.21
CA LEU A 54 -23.57 -2.64 -3.18
C LEU A 54 -24.19 -1.26 -3.47
N GLY A 55 -24.12 -0.75 -4.70
CA GLY A 55 -24.75 0.50 -5.11
C GLY A 55 -25.78 0.31 -6.23
N LYS A 56 -27.08 0.40 -5.89
CA LYS A 56 -28.27 0.65 -6.74
C LYS A 56 -28.12 0.44 -8.26
N GLU A 57 -28.88 -0.52 -8.76
CA GLU A 57 -29.27 -0.72 -10.18
C GLU A 57 -28.13 -1.15 -11.12
N HIS A 58 -28.07 -2.47 -11.32
CA HIS A 58 -27.25 -3.16 -12.30
C HIS A 58 -27.46 -2.62 -13.72
N LYS A 59 -26.56 -1.75 -14.16
CA LYS A 59 -26.02 -1.86 -15.51
C LYS A 59 -24.58 -2.28 -15.34
N VAL A 60 -24.25 -3.44 -15.88
CA VAL A 60 -22.88 -3.92 -16.02
C VAL A 60 -22.24 -3.08 -17.14
N ASP A 61 -22.16 -1.77 -16.92
CA ASP A 61 -21.22 -0.94 -17.65
C ASP A 61 -19.86 -1.30 -17.06
N GLU A 62 -18.94 -1.61 -17.95
CA GLU A 62 -17.61 -2.13 -17.70
C GLU A 62 -16.95 -1.42 -16.50
N GLU A 63 -16.70 -2.21 -15.45
CA GLU A 63 -15.66 -1.99 -14.45
C GLU A 63 -15.51 -0.55 -13.94
N ARG A 64 -16.44 -0.12 -13.06
CA ARG A 64 -16.21 1.08 -12.25
C ARG A 64 -15.09 0.80 -11.24
N TYR A 65 -13.84 0.86 -11.69
CA TYR A 65 -12.66 0.82 -10.84
C TYR A 65 -12.78 1.95 -9.82
N VAL A 66 -12.73 1.59 -8.54
CA VAL A 66 -12.66 2.53 -7.44
C VAL A 66 -11.27 2.36 -6.82
N PRO A 67 -10.40 3.38 -6.88
CA PRO A 67 -9.05 3.25 -6.35
C PRO A 67 -9.08 2.97 -4.85
N PRO A 68 -8.20 2.08 -4.35
CA PRO A 68 -8.02 1.89 -2.92
C PRO A 68 -7.77 3.22 -2.21
N LYS A 69 -8.40 3.37 -1.04
CA LYS A 69 -8.16 4.49 -0.13
C LYS A 69 -7.41 3.97 1.08
N MET A 70 -6.17 4.42 1.25
CA MET A 70 -5.33 4.06 2.38
C MET A 70 -5.29 5.21 3.39
N ARG A 71 -5.52 4.88 4.66
CA ARG A 71 -5.53 5.81 5.78
C ARG A 71 -4.51 5.36 6.81
N ILE A 72 -3.64 6.27 7.19
CA ILE A 72 -2.58 6.09 8.19
C ILE A 72 -2.85 7.11 9.28
N ARG A 73 -2.86 6.68 10.53
CA ARG A 73 -3.18 7.54 11.66
C ARG A 73 -2.17 7.34 12.79
N ALA A 74 -1.61 8.44 13.27
CA ALA A 74 -0.91 8.50 14.55
C ALA A 74 -1.94 8.48 15.67
N VAL A 75 -1.83 7.50 16.57
CA VAL A 75 -2.73 7.35 17.72
C VAL A 75 -2.07 7.71 19.04
N ASP A 76 -0.72 7.72 19.07
CA ASP A 76 0.07 8.16 20.21
C ASP A 76 0.63 9.58 19.95
N GLU A 77 0.83 10.38 21.01
CA GLU A 77 1.26 11.79 20.90
C GLU A 77 2.64 11.95 20.26
N ASP A 78 3.51 10.96 20.44
CA ASP A 78 4.88 10.91 19.92
C ASP A 78 4.97 10.33 18.50
N ALA A 79 3.88 9.78 17.96
CA ALA A 79 3.87 9.23 16.62
C ALA A 79 3.64 10.32 15.55
N ASP A 80 4.20 10.12 14.34
CA ASP A 80 3.97 10.96 13.17
C ASP A 80 3.63 10.07 11.97
N ALA A 81 2.43 10.23 11.42
CA ALA A 81 1.92 9.42 10.32
C ALA A 81 2.74 9.60 9.03
N ARG A 82 3.42 10.74 8.85
CA ARG A 82 4.28 11.03 7.68
C ARG A 82 5.60 10.29 7.79
N GLU A 83 6.27 10.43 8.94
CA GLU A 83 7.51 9.70 9.20
C GLU A 83 7.28 8.19 9.15
N ALA A 84 6.13 7.73 9.66
CA ALA A 84 5.78 6.32 9.60
C ALA A 84 5.65 5.80 8.16
N LEU A 85 5.04 6.59 7.27
CA LEU A 85 4.95 6.27 5.85
C LEU A 85 6.32 6.20 5.19
N GLU A 86 7.21 7.16 5.46
CA GLU A 86 8.57 7.17 4.93
C GLU A 86 9.34 5.92 5.38
N ARG A 87 9.34 5.61 6.69
CA ARG A 87 9.98 4.41 7.24
C ARG A 87 9.41 3.12 6.65
N ALA A 88 8.10 3.05 6.46
CA ALA A 88 7.45 1.88 5.86
C ALA A 88 7.87 1.69 4.40
N ILE A 89 8.07 2.77 3.63
CA ILE A 89 8.57 2.68 2.27
C ILE A 89 10.02 2.16 2.25
N GLU A 90 10.87 2.67 3.14
CA GLU A 90 12.27 2.23 3.27
C GLU A 90 12.33 0.73 3.63
N GLU A 91 11.60 0.28 4.66
CA GLU A 91 11.53 -1.13 5.07
C GLU A 91 11.07 -2.05 3.92
N LEU A 92 10.09 -1.60 3.12
CA LEU A 92 9.61 -2.38 1.99
C LEU A 92 10.60 -2.44 0.82
N LEU A 93 11.37 -1.37 0.58
CA LEU A 93 12.42 -1.38 -0.44
C LEU A 93 13.56 -2.33 -0.05
N GLU A 94 13.96 -2.34 1.22
CA GLU A 94 14.94 -3.29 1.76
C GLU A 94 14.44 -4.74 1.60
N LEU A 95 13.18 -5.01 1.97
CA LEU A 95 12.58 -6.34 1.82
C LEU A 95 12.57 -6.84 0.36
N VAL A 96 12.29 -5.95 -0.60
CA VAL A 96 12.29 -6.29 -2.02
C VAL A 96 13.71 -6.57 -2.54
N GLU A 97 14.72 -5.83 -2.06
CA GLU A 97 16.12 -6.09 -2.43
C GLU A 97 16.62 -7.41 -1.83
N GLU A 98 16.32 -7.70 -0.56
CA GLU A 98 16.63 -8.99 0.06
C GLU A 98 15.98 -10.16 -0.70
N ALA A 99 14.70 -10.03 -1.05
CA ALA A 99 14.00 -11.05 -1.83
C ALA A 99 14.68 -11.28 -3.19
N LYS A 100 15.10 -10.20 -3.87
CA LYS A 100 15.79 -10.27 -5.15
C LYS A 100 17.15 -10.98 -5.03
N GLU A 101 17.91 -10.73 -3.97
CA GLU A 101 19.18 -11.43 -3.71
C GLU A 101 18.95 -12.93 -3.50
N GLU A 102 17.98 -13.32 -2.67
CA GLU A 102 17.61 -14.72 -2.42
C GLU A 102 17.17 -15.44 -3.70
N PHE A 103 16.35 -14.78 -4.54
CA PHE A 103 15.96 -15.35 -5.84
C PHE A 103 17.15 -15.51 -6.78
N SER A 104 18.08 -14.55 -6.81
CA SER A 104 19.25 -14.60 -7.69
C SER A 104 20.18 -15.73 -7.28
N GLY A 105 20.48 -15.87 -5.98
CA GLY A 105 21.31 -16.95 -5.46
C GLY A 105 20.70 -18.34 -5.73
N ALA A 106 19.40 -18.50 -5.51
CA ALA A 106 18.70 -19.76 -5.76
C ALA A 106 18.71 -20.18 -7.25
N LEU A 107 18.77 -19.23 -8.18
CA LEU A 107 18.84 -19.51 -9.61
C LEU A 107 20.26 -19.91 -10.05
N GLU A 108 21.30 -19.26 -9.52
CA GLU A 108 22.70 -19.61 -9.81
C GLU A 108 23.05 -21.05 -9.37
N GLU A 109 22.51 -21.50 -8.24
CA GLU A 109 22.67 -22.88 -7.76
C GLU A 109 22.02 -23.94 -8.68
N LYS A 110 21.04 -23.55 -9.52
CA LYS A 110 20.36 -24.48 -10.44
C LYS A 110 21.02 -24.56 -11.81
N GLU A 111 21.81 -23.55 -12.18
CA GLU A 111 22.58 -23.56 -13.43
C GLU A 111 23.93 -24.28 -13.31
N SER A 112 24.37 -24.58 -12.08
CA SER A 112 25.61 -25.31 -11.76
C SER A 112 25.40 -26.83 -11.69
#